data_AF-A0A919YXM1-F1
#
_entry.id   AF-A0A919YXM1-F1
#
_cell.length_a   1.000
_cell.length_b   1.000
_cell.length_c   1.000
_cell.angle_alpha   90.00
_cell.angle_beta   90.00
_cell.angle_gamma   90.00
#
_symmetry.space_group_name_H-M   'P 1'
#
loop_
_entity.id
_entity.type
_entity.pdbx_description
1 polymer ?
#
loop_
_entity_poly.entity_id
_entity_poly.type
_entity_poly.pdbx_seq_one_letter_code
_entity_poly.pdbx_strand_id
1 'polypeptide(L)'
;MSEMKTRDNQKKADKPLSKKDVLELKKSLLSVRKDLEKKRNELKGRVSYMRKLSDSQEIPEWVQDVQKLYTQKDYSYWKLIRTLNKHKML
;
A
#
# COMPACT_ATOMS: atom_id res chain seq x y z
N MET A 1 -18.47 -15.05 29.42
CA MET A 1 -17.60 -14.84 30.59
C MET A 1 -16.18 -14.79 30.08
N SER A 2 -15.64 -13.59 29.99
CA SER A 2 -14.33 -13.26 29.45
C SER A 2 -13.23 -13.62 30.44
N GLU A 3 -12.24 -14.40 30.02
CA GLU A 3 -10.94 -14.43 30.69
C GLU A 3 -9.88 -13.94 29.72
N MET A 4 -9.63 -12.63 29.79
CA MET A 4 -8.38 -12.01 29.39
C MET A 4 -7.27 -12.59 30.27
N LYS A 5 -6.43 -13.49 29.73
CA LYS A 5 -5.13 -13.75 30.33
C LYS A 5 -4.17 -12.63 29.93
N THR A 6 -3.96 -11.76 30.89
CA THR A 6 -3.00 -10.68 30.96
C THR A 6 -1.59 -11.12 30.59
N ARG A 7 -1.07 -10.51 29.52
CA ARG A 7 0.28 -9.95 29.37
C ARG A 7 1.31 -10.47 30.38
N ASP A 8 2.02 -11.52 30.01
CA ASP A 8 3.24 -11.93 30.71
C ASP A 8 4.47 -11.33 30.02
N ASN A 9 5.13 -10.43 30.76
CA ASN A 9 6.56 -10.11 30.69
C ASN A 9 7.21 -9.78 29.34
N GLN A 10 6.90 -8.59 28.81
CA GLN A 10 7.91 -7.78 28.10
C GLN A 10 8.77 -7.02 29.12
N LYS A 11 9.69 -7.71 29.80
CA LYS A 11 10.90 -7.07 30.34
C LYS A 11 12.06 -7.43 29.42
N LYS A 12 12.03 -6.89 28.19
CA LYS A 12 13.21 -6.90 27.34
C LYS A 12 14.18 -5.89 27.91
N ALA A 13 15.26 -6.41 28.47
CA ALA A 13 16.41 -5.71 29.01
C ALA A 13 16.73 -4.41 28.24
N ASP A 14 16.66 -3.27 28.94
CA ASP A 14 17.35 -2.02 28.58
C ASP A 14 18.87 -2.18 28.75
N LYS A 15 19.45 -3.18 28.09
CA LYS A 15 20.90 -3.27 27.94
C LYS A 15 21.26 -2.37 26.76
N PRO A 16 22.19 -1.40 26.93
CA PRO A 16 22.67 -0.62 25.80
C PRO A 16 23.25 -1.58 24.75
N LEU A 17 22.78 -1.42 23.51
CA LEU A 17 23.22 -2.23 22.36
C LEU A 17 24.74 -2.17 22.24
N SER A 18 25.38 -3.32 22.01
CA SER A 18 26.81 -3.37 21.76
C SER A 18 27.14 -2.61 20.47
N LYS A 19 28.34 -2.02 20.39
CA LYS A 19 28.82 -1.34 19.17
C LYS A 19 28.75 -2.26 17.93
N LYS A 20 28.92 -3.57 18.12
CA LYS A 20 28.78 -4.59 17.06
C LYS A 20 27.32 -4.73 16.60
N ASP A 21 26.39 -4.86 17.53
CA ASP A 21 24.95 -4.98 17.24
C ASP A 21 24.43 -3.73 16.51
N VAL A 22 24.88 -2.53 16.94
CA VAL A 22 24.54 -1.27 16.26
C VAL A 22 25.06 -1.24 14.81
N LEU A 23 26.27 -1.74 14.57
CA LEU A 23 26.85 -1.81 13.22
C LEU A 23 26.10 -2.80 12.34
N GLU A 24 25.70 -3.95 12.89
CA GLU A 24 24.93 -4.95 12.16
C GLU A 24 23.52 -4.45 11.82
N LEU A 25 22.83 -3.84 12.79
CA LEU A 25 21.52 -3.20 12.56
C LEU A 25 21.60 -2.10 11.49
N LYS A 26 22.66 -1.27 11.49
CA LYS A 26 22.88 -0.27 10.45
C LYS A 26 23.03 -0.90 9.07
N LYS A 27 23.77 -2.00 8.93
CA LYS A 27 23.92 -2.72 7.67
C LYS A 27 22.60 -3.32 7.19
N SER A 28 21.86 -3.96 8.09
CA SER A 28 20.55 -4.53 7.79
C SER A 28 19.54 -3.46 7.37
N LEU A 29 19.50 -2.32 8.06
CA LEU A 29 18.64 -1.19 7.72
C LEU A 29 18.98 -0.62 6.33
N LEU A 30 20.27 -0.51 6.00
CA LEU A 30 20.71 -0.07 4.67
C LEU A 30 20.29 -1.05 3.57
N SER A 31 20.36 -2.36 3.84
CA SER A 31 19.87 -3.39 2.90
C SER A 31 18.37 -3.24 2.67
N VAL A 32 17.58 -3.18 3.74
CA VAL A 32 16.12 -3.02 3.66
C VAL A 32 15.75 -1.73 2.93
N ARG A 33 16.46 -0.63 3.18
CA ARG A 33 16.26 0.63 2.47
C ARG A 33 16.46 0.47 0.96
N LYS A 34 17.53 -0.21 0.54
CA LYS A 34 17.80 -0.47 -0.89
C LYS A 34 16.72 -1.36 -1.51
N ASP A 35 16.28 -2.40 -0.80
CA ASP A 35 15.23 -3.28 -1.28
C ASP A 35 13.89 -2.55 -1.44
N LEU A 36 13.54 -1.68 -0.47
CA LEU A 36 12.36 -0.82 -0.56
C LEU A 36 12.45 0.15 -1.74
N GLU A 37 13.62 0.75 -1.97
CA GLU A 37 13.83 1.65 -3.11
C GLU A 37 13.71 0.91 -4.44
N LYS A 38 14.28 -0.30 -4.54
CA LYS A 38 14.11 -1.16 -5.71
C LYS A 38 12.64 -1.51 -5.94
N LYS A 39 11.92 -1.94 -4.91
CA LYS A 39 10.49 -2.26 -4.97
C LYS A 39 9.65 -1.05 -5.37
N ARG A 40 9.98 0.14 -4.85
CA ARG A 40 9.33 1.40 -5.24
C ARG A 40 9.52 1.68 -6.73
N ASN A 41 10.73 1.46 -7.26
CA ASN A 41 11.02 1.68 -8.67
C ASN A 41 10.34 0.64 -9.57
N GLU A 42 10.33 -0.64 -9.16
CA GLU A 42 9.56 -1.70 -9.84
C GLU A 42 8.06 -1.35 -9.90
N LEU A 43 7.48 -0.88 -8.79
CA LEU A 43 6.08 -0.46 -8.74
C LEU A 43 5.81 0.76 -9.62
N LYS A 44 6.68 1.78 -9.61
CA LYS A 44 6.57 2.92 -10.52
C LYS A 44 6.60 2.49 -11.99
N GLY A 45 7.51 1.57 -12.33
CA GLY A 45 7.59 1.00 -13.67
C GLY A 45 6.30 0.28 -14.07
N ARG A 46 5.75 -0.56 -13.19
CA ARG A 46 4.48 -1.27 -13.41
C ARG A 46 3.29 -0.32 -13.56
N VAL A 47 3.18 0.70 -12.71
CA VAL A 47 2.10 1.70 -12.83
C VAL A 47 2.21 2.49 -14.13
N SER A 48 3.42 2.88 -14.52
CA SER A 48 3.66 3.56 -15.80
C SER A 48 3.28 2.67 -16.99
N TYR A 49 3.63 1.39 -16.95
CA TYR A 49 3.25 0.41 -17.97
C TYR A 49 1.73 0.20 -18.03
N MET A 50 1.07 0.03 -16.88
CA MET A 50 -0.40 -0.09 -16.83
C MET A 50 -1.10 1.16 -17.35
N ARG A 51 -0.56 2.36 -17.09
CA ARG A 51 -1.08 3.61 -17.66
C ARG A 51 -0.92 3.64 -19.17
N LYS A 52 0.23 3.25 -19.71
CA LYS A 52 0.42 3.16 -21.17
C LYS A 52 -0.48 2.13 -21.82
N LEU A 53 -0.67 0.97 -21.16
CA LEU A 53 -1.60 -0.05 -21.64
C LEU A 53 -3.03 0.47 -21.62
N SER A 54 -3.43 1.19 -20.57
CA SER A 54 -4.74 1.82 -20.51
C SER A 54 -4.89 2.89 -21.59
N ASP A 55 -3.85 3.68 -21.89
CA ASP A 55 -3.94 4.66 -22.97
C ASP A 55 -4.01 3.99 -24.36
N SER A 56 -3.46 2.78 -24.52
CA SER A 56 -3.42 2.03 -25.79
C SER A 56 -4.62 1.09 -26.03
N GLN A 57 -5.25 0.60 -24.96
CA GLN A 57 -6.48 -0.18 -25.00
C GLN A 57 -7.59 0.78 -24.64
N GLU A 58 -8.46 1.14 -25.57
CA GLU A 58 -9.60 2.04 -25.33
C GLU A 58 -10.24 1.75 -23.97
N ILE A 59 -9.92 2.58 -22.96
CA ILE A 59 -10.39 2.34 -21.60
C ILE A 59 -11.91 2.48 -21.65
N PRO A 60 -12.68 1.45 -21.26
CA PRO A 60 -14.12 1.57 -21.20
C PRO A 60 -14.50 2.77 -20.36
N GLU A 61 -15.45 3.58 -20.85
CA GLU A 61 -15.85 4.85 -20.23
C GLU A 61 -16.19 4.70 -18.73
N TRP A 62 -16.76 3.55 -18.35
CA TRP A 62 -17.08 3.23 -16.95
C TRP A 62 -15.86 3.17 -16.03
N VAL A 63 -14.71 2.68 -16.53
CA VAL A 63 -13.46 2.62 -15.74
C VAL A 63 -12.93 4.03 -15.53
N GLN A 64 -13.03 4.91 -16.54
CA GLN A 64 -12.62 6.31 -16.43
C GLN A 64 -13.49 7.06 -15.42
N ASP A 65 -14.81 6.85 -15.47
CA ASP A 65 -15.76 7.42 -14.51
C ASP A 65 -15.49 6.95 -13.07
N VAL A 66 -15.15 5.67 -12.88
CA VAL A 66 -14.75 5.12 -11.56
C VAL A 66 -13.42 5.72 -11.10
N GLN A 67 -12.43 5.84 -11.98
CA GLN A 67 -11.13 6.43 -11.65
C GLN A 67 -11.29 7.90 -11.25
N LYS A 68 -12.12 8.66 -11.97
CA LYS A 68 -12.47 10.05 -11.64
C LYS A 68 -13.21 10.14 -10.31
N LEU A 69 -14.06 9.18 -9.97
CA LEU A 69 -14.72 9.15 -8.68
C LEU A 69 -13.73 8.96 -7.52
N TYR A 70 -12.72 8.10 -7.67
CA TYR A 70 -11.70 7.87 -6.64
C TYR A 70 -10.78 9.09 -6.39
N THR A 71 -10.69 10.03 -7.34
CA THR A 71 -9.91 11.26 -7.16
C THR A 71 -10.70 12.40 -6.50
N GLN A 72 -12.01 12.23 -6.28
CA GLN A 72 -12.85 13.22 -5.61
C GLN A 72 -12.66 13.19 -4.08
N LYS A 73 -12.59 14.36 -3.45
CA LYS A 73 -12.45 14.50 -1.99
C LYS A 73 -13.66 13.95 -1.21
N ASP A 74 -14.82 13.91 -1.84
CA ASP A 74 -16.10 13.46 -1.28
C ASP A 74 -16.52 12.08 -1.85
N TYR A 75 -15.53 11.24 -2.15
CA TYR A 75 -15.73 9.84 -2.51
C TYR A 75 -16.63 9.14 -1.48
N SER A 76 -17.61 8.39 -1.97
CA SER A 76 -18.42 7.49 -1.12
C SER A 76 -18.77 6.22 -1.86
N TYR A 77 -18.99 5.15 -1.09
CA TYR A 77 -19.40 3.85 -1.61
C TYR A 77 -20.68 3.94 -2.47
N TRP A 78 -21.67 4.74 -2.04
CA TRP A 78 -22.92 4.91 -2.79
C TRP A 78 -22.73 5.58 -4.15
N LYS A 79 -21.79 6.52 -4.26
CA LYS A 79 -21.43 7.10 -5.55
C LYS A 79 -20.78 6.07 -6.47
N LEU A 80 -19.97 5.15 -5.93
CA LEU A 80 -19.38 4.07 -6.71
C LEU A 80 -20.46 3.14 -7.27
N ILE A 81 -21.39 2.70 -6.42
CA ILE A 81 -22.52 1.85 -6.85
C ILE A 81 -23.36 2.56 -7.92
N ARG A 82 -23.64 3.86 -7.75
CA ARG A 82 -24.38 4.65 -8.74
C ARG A 82 -23.65 4.74 -10.08
N THR A 83 -22.34 4.96 -10.06
CA THR A 83 -21.51 4.99 -11.27
C THR A 83 -21.48 3.64 -11.96
N LEU A 84 -21.38 2.53 -11.24
CA LEU A 84 -21.40 1.18 -11.81
C LEU A 84 -22.77 0.82 -12.43
N ASN A 85 -23.87 1.17 -11.76
CA ASN A 85 -25.24 0.97 -12.28
C ASN A 85 -25.50 1.81 -13.55
N LYS A 86 -24.99 3.05 -13.63
CA LYS A 86 -25.09 3.90 -14.84
C LYS A 86 -24.53 3.18 -16.07
N HIS A 87 -23.48 2.40 -15.87
CA HIS A 87 -22.78 1.65 -16.92
C HIS A 87 -23.22 0.18 -17.03
N LYS A 88 -24.26 -0.24 -16.30
CA LYS A 88 -24.78 -1.63 -16.28
C LYS A 88 -23.71 -2.67 -15.92
N MET A 89 -22.79 -2.31 -15.02
CA MET A 89 -21.72 -3.19 -14.54
C MET A 89 -22.14 -4.01 -13.29
N LEU A 90 -23.25 -3.61 -12.67
CA LEU A 90 -23.98 -4.26 -11.59
C LEU A 90 -25.46 -4.32 -11.98
#